data_AF-A0A9D8EX18-F1
#
_entry.id   AF-A0A9D8EX18-F1
#
_cell.length_a   1.000
_cell.length_b   1.000
_cell.length_c   1.000
_cell.angle_alpha   90.00
_cell.angle_beta   90.00
_cell.angle_gamma   90.00
#
_symmetry.space_group_name_H-M   'P 1'
#
loop_
_entity.id
_entity.type
_entity.pdbx_description
1 polymer ?
#
loop_
_entity_poly.entity_id
_entity_poly.type
_entity_poly.pdbx_seq_one_letter_code
_entity_poly.pdbx_strand_id
1 'polypeptide(L)'
;MLKSLHGWLGLADTTPANDPAPLRSLVDALDRLEPARAQYLARFAYLLGRVARADEHISDAETTAMESLLVEHGDLTAAQAMLVVSLAKTSSLMFGLSADFVVTQEFTDSATYVQRVALARCMFAVAAADERISIAEEGELHKITNHLRIEGPDLMALRLQHRRFLPGLSRP
;
A
#
# COMPACT_ATOMS: atom_id res chain seq x y z
N MET A 1 24.10 0.94 6.69
CA MET A 1 23.57 2.08 7.46
C MET A 1 22.07 2.13 7.24
N LEU A 2 21.26 1.90 8.27
CA LEU A 2 19.81 2.13 8.16
C LEU A 2 19.60 3.62 7.87
N LYS A 3 19.01 3.97 6.73
CA LYS A 3 18.46 5.32 6.54
C LYS A 3 17.43 5.55 7.64
N SER A 4 17.43 6.73 8.27
CA SER A 4 16.38 7.11 9.23
C SER A 4 15.01 7.06 8.53
N LEU A 5 13.93 6.79 9.27
CA LEU A 5 12.58 6.77 8.70
C LEU A 5 12.26 8.05 7.92
N HIS A 6 12.72 9.20 8.41
CA HIS A 6 12.67 10.50 7.74
C HIS A 6 13.41 10.50 6.39
N GLY A 7 14.66 10.04 6.35
CA GLY A 7 15.40 9.95 5.08
C GLY A 7 14.87 8.90 4.12
N TRP A 8 14.14 7.91 4.63
CA TRP A 8 13.42 6.95 3.82
C TRP A 8 12.14 7.55 3.24
N LEU A 9 11.39 8.36 4.00
CA LEU A 9 10.21 9.10 3.56
C LEU A 9 10.51 10.32 2.67
N GLY A 10 11.78 10.60 2.35
CA GLY A 10 12.18 11.78 1.57
C GLY A 10 12.20 13.10 2.36
N LEU A 11 12.15 13.02 3.70
CA LEU A 11 12.08 14.15 4.63
C LEU A 11 13.44 14.50 5.25
N ALA A 12 14.55 13.90 4.78
CA ALA A 12 15.88 14.16 5.34
C ALA A 12 16.36 15.60 5.13
N ASP A 13 15.88 16.27 4.07
CA ASP A 13 16.31 17.62 3.68
C ASP A 13 15.20 18.68 3.89
N THR A 14 14.03 18.29 4.41
CA THR A 14 12.95 19.24 4.74
C THR A 14 13.02 19.63 6.20
N THR A 15 13.14 20.94 6.48
CA THR A 15 12.93 21.45 7.82
C THR A 15 11.47 21.14 8.20
N PRO A 16 11.16 20.53 9.36
CA PRO A 16 9.78 20.16 9.73
C PRO A 16 8.81 21.35 9.68
N ALA A 17 9.31 22.59 9.73
CA ALA A 17 8.54 23.81 9.55
C ALA A 17 7.89 23.99 8.15
N ASN A 18 8.41 23.35 7.09
CA ASN A 18 7.95 23.51 5.71
C ASN A 18 7.04 22.38 5.20
N ASP A 19 6.89 21.28 5.95
CA ASP A 19 5.98 20.20 5.55
C ASP A 19 4.52 20.62 5.77
N PRO A 20 3.57 20.22 4.90
CA PRO A 20 2.14 20.41 5.14
C PRO A 20 1.77 19.82 6.50
N ALA A 21 0.96 20.54 7.30
CA ALA A 21 0.58 20.11 8.65
C ALA A 21 0.05 18.66 8.76
N PRO A 22 -0.69 18.11 7.78
CA PRO A 22 -1.08 16.70 7.79
C PRO A 22 0.11 15.73 7.74
N LEU A 23 1.15 16.03 6.96
CA LEU A 23 2.32 15.16 6.81
C LEU A 23 3.12 15.07 8.11
N ARG A 24 3.33 16.19 8.79
CA ARG A 24 3.97 16.23 10.11
C ARG A 24 3.25 15.33 11.12
N SER A 25 1.92 15.39 11.15
CA SER A 25 1.13 14.55 12.05
C SER A 25 1.28 13.05 11.75
N LEU A 26 1.48 12.66 10.49
CA LEU A 26 1.70 11.26 10.11
C LEU A 26 3.09 10.77 10.54
N VAL A 27 4.10 11.61 10.37
CA VAL A 27 5.48 11.32 10.80
C VAL A 27 5.54 11.20 12.32
N ASP A 28 4.94 12.14 13.05
CA ASP A 28 4.84 12.11 14.51
C ASP A 28 4.10 10.85 15.02
N ALA A 29 3.10 10.38 14.27
CA ALA A 29 2.38 9.15 14.60
C ALA A 29 3.25 7.91 14.37
N LEU A 30 4.06 7.88 13.30
CA LEU A 30 5.00 6.80 13.03
C LEU A 30 6.16 6.77 14.04
N ASP A 31 6.68 7.91 14.46
CA ASP A 31 7.78 8.03 15.42
C ASP A 31 7.41 7.53 16.84
N ARG A 32 6.11 7.44 17.14
CA ARG A 32 5.60 6.84 18.38
C ARG A 32 5.54 5.31 18.34
N LEU A 33 5.78 4.69 17.19
CA LEU A 33 5.79 3.24 17.02
C LEU A 33 7.21 2.70 17.10
N GLU A 34 7.32 1.41 17.43
CA GLU A 34 8.58 0.68 17.28
C GLU A 34 9.09 0.78 15.83
N PRO A 35 10.41 0.99 15.61
CA PRO A 35 10.96 1.28 14.28
C PRO A 35 10.58 0.25 13.21
N ALA A 36 10.57 -1.03 13.57
CA ALA A 36 10.19 -2.12 12.66
C ALA A 36 8.70 -2.01 12.24
N ARG A 37 7.81 -1.63 13.16
CA ARG A 37 6.38 -1.46 12.88
C ARG A 37 6.13 -0.20 12.06
N ALA A 38 6.81 0.90 12.36
CA ALA A 38 6.73 2.13 11.58
C ALA A 38 7.14 1.88 10.11
N GLN A 39 8.27 1.21 9.90
CA GLN A 39 8.73 0.85 8.57
C GLN A 39 7.77 -0.12 7.85
N TYR A 40 7.23 -1.11 8.58
CA TYR A 40 6.23 -2.02 8.02
C TYR A 40 5.00 -1.26 7.50
N LEU A 41 4.42 -0.37 8.30
CA LEU A 41 3.24 0.40 7.91
C LEU A 41 3.53 1.38 6.77
N ALA A 42 4.70 2.02 6.79
CA ALA A 42 5.09 2.95 5.73
C ALA A 42 5.28 2.24 4.37
N ARG A 43 5.94 1.08 4.36
CA ARG A 43 6.08 0.23 3.17
C ARG A 43 4.75 -0.34 2.70
N PHE A 44 3.91 -0.77 3.64
CA PHE A 44 2.55 -1.23 3.35
C PHE A 44 1.75 -0.14 2.64
N ALA A 45 1.70 1.06 3.22
CA ALA A 45 1.00 2.21 2.65
C ALA A 45 1.50 2.58 1.26
N TYR A 46 2.83 2.55 1.08
CA TYR A 46 3.45 2.83 -0.21
C TYR A 46 2.97 1.87 -1.30
N LEU A 47 3.05 0.55 -1.05
CA LEU A 47 2.67 -0.47 -2.03
C LEU A 47 1.16 -0.45 -2.32
N LEU A 48 0.34 -0.24 -1.29
CA LEU A 48 -1.10 -0.09 -1.42
C LEU A 48 -1.46 1.13 -2.29
N GLY A 49 -0.83 2.28 -2.03
CA GLY A 49 -1.03 3.51 -2.78
C GLY A 49 -0.57 3.42 -4.24
N ARG A 50 0.42 2.58 -4.56
CA ARG A 50 0.84 2.32 -5.95
C ARG A 50 -0.22 1.60 -6.76
N VAL A 51 -0.89 0.60 -6.17
CA VAL A 51 -1.99 -0.11 -6.84
C VAL A 51 -3.17 0.83 -7.02
N ALA A 52 -3.63 1.46 -5.93
CA ALA A 52 -4.79 2.34 -5.94
C ALA A 52 -4.65 3.58 -6.84
N ARG A 53 -3.46 3.85 -7.40
CA ARG A 53 -3.18 5.00 -8.27
C ARG A 53 -2.65 4.59 -9.64
N ALA A 54 -2.69 3.30 -9.96
CA ALA A 54 -2.11 2.81 -11.20
C ALA A 54 -2.74 3.44 -12.45
N ASP A 55 -3.98 3.92 -12.35
CA ASP A 55 -4.70 4.66 -13.40
C ASP A 55 -4.77 6.19 -13.15
N GLU A 56 -3.94 6.70 -12.24
CA GLU A 56 -3.83 8.11 -11.84
C GLU A 56 -5.05 8.69 -11.08
N HIS A 57 -6.00 7.87 -10.64
CA HIS A 57 -7.16 8.33 -9.85
C HIS A 57 -7.37 7.47 -8.59
N ILE A 58 -7.70 8.10 -7.45
CA ILE A 58 -8.30 7.40 -6.30
C ILE A 58 -9.64 8.07 -6.05
N SER A 59 -10.71 7.28 -6.09
CA SER A 59 -12.05 7.70 -5.74
C SER A 59 -12.24 7.83 -4.22
N ASP A 60 -13.22 8.65 -3.82
CA ASP A 60 -13.62 8.76 -2.41
C ASP A 60 -14.21 7.45 -1.87
N ALA A 61 -14.81 6.65 -2.75
CA ALA A 61 -15.33 5.31 -2.42
C ALA A 61 -14.19 4.36 -2.07
N GLU A 62 -13.12 4.31 -2.87
CA GLU A 62 -11.92 3.52 -2.58
C GLU A 62 -11.27 3.98 -1.28
N THR A 63 -11.10 5.29 -1.09
CA THR A 63 -10.58 5.85 0.17
C THR A 63 -11.36 5.35 1.40
N THR A 64 -12.70 5.42 1.33
CA THR A 64 -13.57 5.08 2.46
C THR A 64 -13.56 3.58 2.73
N ALA A 65 -13.52 2.77 1.66
CA ALA A 65 -13.41 1.33 1.76
C ALA A 65 -12.04 0.91 2.33
N MET A 66 -10.96 1.58 1.93
CA MET A 66 -9.59 1.22 2.32
C MET A 66 -9.42 1.03 3.82
N GLU A 67 -9.94 1.92 4.68
CA GLU A 67 -9.78 1.76 6.13
C GLU A 67 -10.40 0.47 6.65
N SER A 68 -11.64 0.17 6.24
CA SER A 68 -12.34 -1.05 6.64
C SER A 68 -11.66 -2.31 6.13
N LEU A 69 -11.22 -2.31 4.87
CA LEU A 69 -10.55 -3.45 4.23
C LEU A 69 -9.16 -3.71 4.83
N LEU A 70 -8.48 -2.66 5.27
CA LEU A 70 -7.19 -2.78 5.95
C LEU A 70 -7.31 -3.39 7.35
N VAL A 71 -8.37 -3.05 8.07
CA VAL A 71 -8.68 -3.71 9.35
C VAL A 71 -9.06 -5.17 9.13
N GLU A 72 -9.88 -5.46 8.13
CA GLU A 72 -10.38 -6.81 7.86
C GLU A 72 -9.30 -7.75 7.31
N HIS A 73 -8.46 -7.28 6.40
CA HIS A 73 -7.55 -8.14 5.63
C HIS A 73 -6.07 -7.93 5.95
N GLY A 74 -5.71 -6.81 6.56
CA GLY A 74 -4.33 -6.33 6.72
C GLY A 74 -3.68 -6.62 8.07
N ASP A 75 -4.41 -7.23 9.02
CA ASP A 75 -3.96 -7.40 10.41
C ASP A 75 -3.51 -6.05 11.05
N LEU A 76 -4.29 -5.01 10.76
CA LEU A 76 -4.08 -3.65 11.22
C LEU A 76 -5.17 -3.24 12.20
N THR A 77 -4.77 -2.53 13.26
CA THR A 77 -5.75 -1.81 14.09
C THR A 77 -6.38 -0.66 13.30
N ALA A 78 -7.59 -0.22 13.68
CA ALA A 78 -8.24 0.93 13.04
C ALA A 78 -7.33 2.17 12.98
N ALA A 79 -6.58 2.44 14.05
CA ALA A 79 -5.61 3.55 14.08
C ALA A 79 -4.48 3.39 13.05
N GLN A 80 -3.98 2.16 12.86
CA GLN A 80 -2.97 1.87 11.85
C GLN A 80 -3.52 1.91 10.43
N ALA A 81 -4.77 1.48 10.23
CA ALA A 81 -5.45 1.57 8.93
C ALA A 81 -5.59 3.04 8.49
N MET A 82 -6.09 3.93 9.36
CA MET A 82 -6.16 5.37 9.07
C MET A 82 -4.78 5.97 8.74
N LEU A 83 -3.75 5.56 9.48
CA LEU A 83 -2.37 6.00 9.23
C LEU A 83 -1.88 5.53 7.86
N VAL A 84 -2.13 4.27 7.50
CA VAL A 84 -1.76 3.69 6.20
C VAL A 84 -2.49 4.37 5.05
N VAL A 85 -3.80 4.61 5.17
CA VAL A 85 -4.58 5.33 4.13
C VAL A 85 -4.05 6.75 3.95
N SER A 86 -3.83 7.46 5.05
CA SER A 86 -3.30 8.83 4.99
C SER A 86 -1.91 8.86 4.38
N LEU A 87 -1.04 7.92 4.73
CA LEU A 87 0.29 7.76 4.13
C LEU A 87 0.18 7.43 2.65
N ALA A 88 -0.68 6.50 2.22
CA ALA A 88 -0.84 6.12 0.82
C ALA A 88 -1.27 7.30 -0.08
N LYS A 89 -2.11 8.19 0.46
CA LYS A 89 -2.52 9.43 -0.21
C LYS A 89 -1.36 10.42 -0.37
N THR A 90 -0.52 10.54 0.66
CA THR A 90 0.61 11.49 0.66
C THR A 90 1.87 10.91 0.00
N SER A 91 2.05 9.59 -0.02
CA SER A 91 3.29 8.93 -0.42
C SER A 91 3.58 9.03 -1.91
N SER A 92 2.59 9.13 -2.79
CA SER A 92 2.87 9.30 -4.23
C SER A 92 3.67 10.57 -4.54
N LEU A 93 3.61 11.57 -3.65
CA LEU A 93 4.33 12.83 -3.79
C LEU A 93 5.77 12.72 -3.24
N MET A 94 6.03 11.75 -2.36
CA MET A 94 7.28 11.62 -1.59
C MET A 94 8.28 10.63 -2.21
N PHE A 95 7.82 9.73 -3.06
CA PHE A 95 8.63 8.64 -3.58
C PHE A 95 8.64 8.66 -5.11
N GLY A 96 9.82 8.86 -5.70
CA GLY A 96 10.01 8.75 -7.15
C GLY A 96 10.02 7.28 -7.62
N LEU A 97 9.89 7.09 -8.93
CA LEU A 97 9.88 5.77 -9.61
C LEU A 97 11.06 4.84 -9.23
N SER A 98 12.18 5.37 -8.75
CA SER A 98 13.34 4.58 -8.31
C SER A 98 13.14 3.86 -6.97
N ALA A 99 12.15 4.26 -6.17
CA ALA A 99 11.85 3.64 -4.89
C ALA A 99 11.04 2.34 -5.03
N ASP A 100 10.31 2.13 -6.13
CA ASP A 100 9.37 1.01 -6.31
C ASP A 100 9.96 -0.37 -6.03
N PHE A 101 11.08 -0.67 -6.68
CA PHE A 101 11.74 -1.95 -6.53
C PHE A 101 12.32 -2.12 -5.11
N VAL A 102 12.98 -1.07 -4.60
CA VAL A 102 13.62 -1.09 -3.28
C VAL A 102 12.59 -1.29 -2.18
N VAL A 103 11.47 -0.57 -2.22
CA VAL A 103 10.42 -0.67 -1.20
C VAL A 103 9.77 -2.05 -1.24
N THR A 104 9.47 -2.57 -2.43
CA THR A 104 8.88 -3.91 -2.57
C THR A 104 9.84 -4.98 -2.05
N GLN A 105 11.12 -4.89 -2.40
CA GLN A 105 12.16 -5.81 -1.93
C GLN A 105 12.33 -5.76 -0.40
N GLU A 106 12.45 -4.56 0.19
CA GLU A 106 12.56 -4.40 1.65
C GLU A 106 11.34 -4.93 2.39
N PHE A 107 10.14 -4.74 1.84
CA PHE A 107 8.92 -5.33 2.42
C PHE A 107 8.97 -6.85 2.32
N THR A 108 9.32 -7.42 1.17
CA THR A 108 9.44 -8.87 0.97
C THR A 108 10.42 -9.51 1.95
N ASP A 109 11.57 -8.86 2.18
CA ASP A 109 12.66 -9.38 3.01
C ASP A 109 12.37 -9.26 4.52
N SER A 110 11.58 -8.27 4.94
CA SER A 110 11.24 -8.03 6.35
C SER A 110 9.91 -8.63 6.79
N ALA A 111 8.96 -8.84 5.88
CA ALA A 111 7.63 -9.36 6.18
C ALA A 111 7.58 -10.89 6.15
N THR A 112 6.80 -11.46 7.07
CA THR A 112 6.42 -12.88 7.04
C THR A 112 5.55 -13.18 5.82
N TYR A 113 5.50 -14.46 5.39
CA TYR A 113 4.64 -14.85 4.27
C TYR A 113 3.18 -14.43 4.47
N VAL A 114 2.64 -14.66 5.68
CA VAL A 114 1.27 -14.28 6.05
C VAL A 114 1.02 -12.78 5.86
N GLN A 115 1.99 -11.94 6.25
CA GLN A 115 1.90 -10.48 6.06
C GLN A 115 1.98 -10.08 4.58
N ARG A 116 2.75 -10.79 3.75
CA ARG A 116 2.79 -10.54 2.29
C ARG A 116 1.46 -10.89 1.63
N VAL A 117 0.85 -12.02 2.01
CA VAL A 117 -0.48 -12.39 1.54
C VAL A 117 -1.55 -11.43 2.06
N ALA A 118 -1.43 -10.93 3.30
CA ALA A 118 -2.31 -9.90 3.85
C ALA A 118 -2.26 -8.60 3.05
N LEU A 119 -1.06 -8.10 2.73
CA LEU A 119 -0.92 -6.95 1.84
C LEU A 119 -1.54 -7.22 0.46
N ALA A 120 -1.31 -8.40 -0.12
CA ALA A 120 -1.91 -8.77 -1.40
C ALA A 120 -3.45 -8.77 -1.34
N ARG A 121 -4.07 -9.33 -0.29
CA ARG A 121 -5.52 -9.24 -0.06
C ARG A 121 -6.00 -7.79 -0.03
N CYS A 122 -5.33 -6.92 0.73
CA CYS A 122 -5.69 -5.51 0.81
C CYS A 122 -5.58 -4.82 -0.55
N MET A 123 -4.53 -5.06 -1.33
CA MET A 123 -4.38 -4.47 -2.66
C MET A 123 -5.50 -4.91 -3.62
N PHE A 124 -5.86 -6.19 -3.64
CA PHE A 124 -6.97 -6.68 -4.45
C PHE A 124 -8.32 -6.11 -4.01
N ALA A 125 -8.55 -6.05 -2.69
CA ALA A 125 -9.78 -5.53 -2.14
C ALA A 125 -9.96 -4.04 -2.43
N VAL A 126 -8.88 -3.26 -2.35
CA VAL A 126 -8.89 -1.82 -2.66
C VAL A 126 -9.11 -1.59 -4.14
N ALA A 127 -8.38 -2.26 -5.02
CA ALA A 127 -8.56 -2.15 -6.48
C ALA A 127 -9.95 -2.61 -6.97
N ALA A 128 -10.68 -3.36 -6.16
CA ALA A 128 -12.04 -3.82 -6.46
C ALA A 128 -13.14 -2.99 -5.78
N ALA A 129 -12.78 -1.97 -4.99
CA ALA A 129 -13.72 -1.25 -4.13
C ALA A 129 -14.75 -0.42 -4.92
N ASP A 130 -14.41 -0.01 -6.15
CA ASP A 130 -15.30 0.67 -7.09
C ASP A 130 -16.07 -0.30 -8.03
N GLU A 131 -16.04 -1.60 -7.71
CA GLU A 131 -16.55 -2.71 -8.52
C GLU A 131 -15.85 -2.89 -9.89
N ARG A 132 -14.62 -2.39 -10.08
CA ARG A 132 -13.87 -2.62 -11.32
C ARG A 132 -12.36 -2.43 -11.15
N ILE A 133 -11.60 -3.52 -11.36
CA ILE A 133 -10.15 -3.45 -11.49
C ILE A 133 -9.79 -3.05 -12.94
N SER A 134 -9.10 -1.93 -13.12
CA SER A 134 -8.58 -1.49 -14.41
C SER A 134 -7.42 -2.36 -14.90
N ILE A 135 -7.10 -2.26 -16.20
CA ILE A 135 -5.93 -2.96 -16.79
C ILE A 135 -4.62 -2.48 -16.14
N ALA A 136 -4.52 -1.20 -15.79
CA ALA A 136 -3.33 -0.63 -15.16
C ALA A 136 -3.15 -1.19 -13.74
N GLU A 137 -4.22 -1.23 -12.95
CA GLU A 137 -4.21 -1.81 -11.61
C GLU A 137 -3.92 -3.30 -11.62
N GLU A 138 -4.51 -4.08 -12.53
CA GLU A 138 -4.19 -5.50 -12.66
C GLU A 138 -2.70 -5.70 -12.99
N GLY A 139 -2.16 -4.85 -13.87
CA GLY A 139 -0.74 -4.83 -14.20
C GLY A 139 0.16 -4.56 -12.99
N GLU A 140 -0.16 -3.56 -12.17
CA GLU A 140 0.59 -3.26 -10.94
C GLU A 140 0.41 -4.34 -9.87
N LEU A 141 -0.80 -4.86 -9.67
CA LEU A 141 -1.07 -6.00 -8.80
C LEU A 141 -0.16 -7.16 -9.17
N HIS A 142 -0.13 -7.56 -10.44
CA HIS A 142 0.69 -8.66 -10.92
C HIS A 142 2.19 -8.42 -10.65
N LYS A 143 2.70 -7.23 -10.99
CA LYS A 143 4.10 -6.86 -10.75
C LYS A 143 4.46 -6.94 -9.27
N ILE A 144 3.64 -6.36 -8.39
CA ILE A 144 3.92 -6.31 -6.96
C ILE A 144 3.79 -7.72 -6.35
N THR A 145 2.75 -8.49 -6.65
CA THR A 145 2.58 -9.84 -6.09
C THR A 145 3.70 -10.80 -6.48
N ASN A 146 4.26 -10.65 -7.70
CA ASN A 146 5.43 -11.43 -8.12
C ASN A 146 6.67 -11.08 -7.27
N HIS A 147 6.93 -9.79 -7.06
CA HIS A 147 8.05 -9.34 -6.21
C HIS A 147 7.85 -9.68 -4.72
N LEU A 148 6.60 -9.71 -4.25
CA LEU A 148 6.22 -10.19 -2.92
C LEU A 148 6.38 -11.72 -2.76
N ARG A 149 6.71 -12.44 -3.86
CA ARG A 149 6.85 -13.90 -3.86
C ARG A 149 5.59 -14.57 -3.32
N ILE A 150 4.41 -14.10 -3.72
CA ILE A 150 3.14 -14.77 -3.44
C ILE A 150 3.08 -16.05 -4.25
N GLU A 151 2.76 -17.17 -3.61
CA GLU A 151 2.73 -18.46 -4.28
C GLU A 151 1.53 -18.57 -5.22
N GLY A 152 1.68 -19.39 -6.27
CA GLY A 152 0.66 -19.57 -7.31
C GLY A 152 -0.75 -19.91 -6.78
N PRO A 153 -0.91 -20.84 -5.81
CA PRO A 153 -2.22 -21.16 -5.25
C PRO A 153 -2.90 -19.97 -4.56
N ASP A 154 -2.16 -19.20 -3.76
CA ASP A 154 -2.70 -18.03 -3.06
C ASP A 154 -3.03 -16.90 -4.03
N LEU A 155 -2.18 -16.65 -5.03
CA LEU A 155 -2.45 -15.66 -6.06
C LEU A 155 -3.69 -16.04 -6.89
N MET A 156 -3.86 -17.32 -7.22
CA MET A 156 -5.05 -17.81 -7.90
C MET A 156 -6.30 -17.62 -7.05
N ALA A 157 -6.24 -17.93 -5.75
CA ALA A 157 -7.37 -17.74 -4.84
C ALA A 157 -7.80 -16.26 -4.78
N LEU A 158 -6.84 -15.34 -4.67
CA LEU A 158 -7.10 -13.90 -4.69
C LEU A 158 -7.79 -13.46 -5.99
N ARG A 159 -7.27 -13.90 -7.15
CA ARG A 159 -7.87 -13.59 -8.45
C ARG A 159 -9.27 -14.16 -8.60
N LEU A 160 -9.53 -15.38 -8.11
CA LEU A 160 -10.85 -16.00 -8.17
C LEU A 160 -11.87 -15.27 -7.31
N GLN A 161 -11.47 -14.82 -6.11
CA GLN A 161 -12.33 -14.03 -5.22
C GLN A 161 -12.79 -12.72 -5.88
N HIS A 162 -11.93 -12.10 -6.69
CA HIS A 162 -12.17 -10.79 -7.32
C HIS A 162 -12.52 -10.91 -8.82
N ARG A 163 -12.81 -12.12 -9.32
CA ARG A 163 -12.97 -12.42 -10.76
C ARG A 163 -13.99 -11.54 -11.49
N ARG A 164 -15.02 -11.07 -10.78
CA ARG A 164 -16.10 -10.23 -11.34
C ARG A 164 -15.60 -8.84 -11.73
N PHE A 165 -14.51 -8.40 -11.09
CA PHE A 165 -13.97 -7.06 -11.23
C PHE A 165 -12.73 -7.04 -12.12
N LEU A 166 -12.12 -8.20 -12.41
CA LEU A 166 -10.95 -8.30 -13.29
C LEU A 166 -11.26 -7.89 -14.74
N PRO A 167 -10.32 -7.22 -15.42
CA PRO A 167 -10.53 -6.75 -16.78
C PRO A 167 -10.72 -7.94 -17.75
N GLY A 168 -11.58 -7.75 -18.76
CA GLY A 168 -11.88 -8.79 -19.76
C GLY A 168 -12.82 -9.90 -19.30
N LEU A 169 -13.25 -9.91 -18.02
CA LEU A 169 -14.23 -10.85 -17.47
C LEU A 169 -15.55 -10.17 -17.05
N SER A 170 -15.58 -8.84 -16.97
CA SER A 170 -16.81 -8.06 -16.77
C SER A 170 -17.71 -8.22 -18.00
N ARG A 171 -18.86 -8.87 -17.83
CA ARG A 171 -19.86 -9.08 -18.87
C ARG A 171 -20.35 -7.70 -19.40
N PRO A 172 -20.59 -7.55 -20.72
CA PRO A 172 -21.26 -6.37 -21.26
C PRO A 172 -22.66 -6.17 -20.68
#